data_AF-A0A3C0TW76-F1
#
_entry.id   AF-A0A3C0TW76-F1
#
_cell.length_a   1.000
_cell.length_b   1.000
_cell.length_c   1.000
_cell.angle_alpha   90.00
_cell.angle_beta   90.00
_cell.angle_gamma   90.00
#
_symmetry.space_group_name_H-M   'P 1'
#
loop_
_entity.id
_entity.type
_entity.pdbx_description
1 polymer ?
#
loop_
_entity_poly.entity_id
_entity_poly.type
_entity_poly.pdbx_seq_one_letter_code
_entity_poly.pdbx_strand_id
1 'polypeptide(L)'
;DGLKACRALSQEGTMVNVTLCFSANQALLAAKAGAAFVSPFVGRLDDISQDGMDLISDIREIYDNYPDLETDILVASVRHPAHVLQSARLGADVCTIPPNVLRQLVRHPLTDAGIAAFLDDWKKSGQKIV
;
A
#
# COMPACT_ATOMS: atom_id res chain seq x y z
N ASP A 1 -2.84 -25.89 -0.75
CA ASP A 1 -2.20 -25.99 -2.08
C ASP A 1 -1.48 -24.72 -2.53
N GLY A 2 -2.04 -23.51 -2.36
CA GLY A 2 -1.37 -22.25 -2.76
C GLY A 2 0.07 -22.07 -2.25
N LEU A 3 0.33 -22.35 -0.96
CA LEU A 3 1.70 -22.29 -0.40
C LEU A 3 2.66 -23.31 -1.01
N LYS A 4 2.16 -24.51 -1.38
CA LYS A 4 2.98 -25.53 -2.06
C LYS A 4 3.38 -25.05 -3.46
N ALA A 5 2.43 -24.46 -4.18
CA ALA A 5 2.69 -23.86 -5.50
C ALA A 5 3.65 -22.67 -5.39
N CYS A 6 3.46 -21.78 -4.41
CA CYS A 6 4.38 -20.69 -4.12
C CYS A 6 5.82 -21.19 -3.92
N ARG A 7 5.98 -22.24 -3.11
CA ARG A 7 7.30 -22.85 -2.87
C ARG A 7 7.91 -23.45 -4.15
N ALA A 8 7.13 -24.18 -4.93
CA ALA A 8 7.64 -24.78 -6.16
C ALA A 8 8.10 -23.70 -7.16
N LEU A 9 7.27 -22.69 -7.40
CA LEU A 9 7.57 -21.61 -8.34
C LEU A 9 8.73 -20.70 -7.87
N SER A 10 8.79 -20.38 -6.59
CA SER A 10 9.89 -19.57 -6.04
C SER A 10 11.24 -20.29 -6.09
N GLN A 11 11.27 -21.61 -5.87
CA GLN A 11 12.48 -22.43 -6.02
C GLN A 11 13.00 -22.48 -7.48
N GLU A 12 12.11 -22.26 -8.45
CA GLU A 12 12.46 -22.11 -9.87
C GLU A 12 12.88 -20.67 -10.23
N GLY A 13 12.90 -19.75 -9.27
CA GLY A 13 13.24 -18.33 -9.46
C GLY A 13 12.09 -17.46 -9.96
N THR A 14 10.85 -17.97 -9.98
CA THR A 14 9.67 -17.19 -10.36
C THR A 14 9.18 -16.35 -9.18
N MET A 15 9.00 -15.03 -9.39
CA MET A 15 8.38 -14.17 -8.38
C MET A 15 6.91 -14.52 -8.19
N VAL A 16 6.49 -14.73 -6.94
CA VAL A 16 5.11 -15.09 -6.59
C VAL A 16 4.50 -14.03 -5.68
N ASN A 17 3.31 -13.56 -6.03
CA ASN A 17 2.46 -12.78 -5.13
C ASN A 17 1.39 -13.70 -4.50
N VAL A 18 1.46 -13.89 -3.19
CA VAL A 18 0.43 -14.60 -2.43
C VAL A 18 -0.66 -13.59 -2.03
N THR A 19 -1.81 -13.69 -2.69
CA THR A 19 -2.96 -12.80 -2.49
C THR A 19 -4.00 -13.38 -1.52
N LEU A 20 -5.07 -12.63 -1.24
CA LEU A 20 -6.13 -12.98 -0.27
C LEU A 20 -5.59 -13.28 1.14
N CYS A 21 -4.69 -12.43 1.64
CA CYS A 21 -4.20 -12.50 3.02
C CYS A 21 -5.09 -11.66 3.95
N PHE A 22 -5.53 -12.26 5.06
CA PHE A 22 -6.42 -11.67 6.06
C PHE A 22 -5.92 -11.85 7.50
N SER A 23 -4.74 -12.45 7.70
CA SER A 23 -4.11 -12.55 9.02
C SER A 23 -2.59 -12.59 8.93
N ALA A 24 -1.92 -12.15 9.99
CA ALA A 24 -0.47 -12.07 10.03
C ALA A 24 0.20 -13.47 9.92
N ASN A 25 -0.47 -14.50 10.45
CA ASN A 25 -0.03 -15.89 10.31
C ASN A 25 -0.05 -16.37 8.85
N GLN A 26 -1.02 -15.94 8.04
CA GLN A 26 -1.03 -16.24 6.61
C GLN A 26 0.14 -15.57 5.89
N ALA A 27 0.45 -14.32 6.24
CA ALA A 27 1.59 -13.61 5.69
C ALA A 27 2.94 -14.25 6.07
N LEU A 28 3.09 -14.69 7.32
CA LEU A 28 4.28 -15.42 7.76
C LEU A 28 4.48 -16.72 6.99
N LEU A 29 3.40 -17.48 6.76
CA LEU A 29 3.45 -18.71 5.97
C LEU A 29 3.77 -18.44 4.50
N ALA A 30 3.24 -17.37 3.92
CA ALA A 30 3.55 -16.94 2.55
C ALA A 30 5.04 -16.62 2.41
N ALA A 31 5.60 -15.84 3.35
CA ALA A 31 7.03 -15.49 3.32
C ALA A 31 7.93 -16.72 3.46
N LYS A 32 7.63 -17.61 4.41
CA LYS A 32 8.37 -18.87 4.57
C LYS A 32 8.23 -19.83 3.38
N ALA A 33 7.22 -19.63 2.53
CA ALA A 33 7.06 -20.35 1.28
C ALA A 33 7.81 -19.71 0.10
N GLY A 34 8.56 -18.61 0.32
CA GLY A 34 9.34 -17.93 -0.71
C GLY A 34 8.54 -16.95 -1.56
N ALA A 35 7.44 -16.39 -1.04
CA ALA A 35 6.69 -15.37 -1.75
C ALA A 35 7.57 -14.12 -1.97
N ALA A 36 7.51 -13.55 -3.17
CA ALA A 36 8.10 -12.23 -3.43
C ALA A 36 7.23 -11.13 -2.80
N PHE A 37 5.90 -11.29 -2.89
CA PHE A 37 4.93 -10.38 -2.29
C PHE A 37 3.86 -11.14 -1.51
N VAL A 38 3.38 -10.53 -0.43
CA VAL A 38 2.09 -10.88 0.19
C VAL A 38 1.11 -9.73 -0.01
N SER A 39 -0.14 -10.03 -0.35
CA SER A 39 -1.19 -9.00 -0.49
C SER A 39 -2.26 -9.10 0.61
N PRO A 40 -2.15 -8.34 1.72
CA PRO A 40 -3.20 -8.20 2.72
C PRO A 40 -4.37 -7.33 2.21
N PHE A 41 -5.62 -7.75 2.44
CA PHE A 41 -6.81 -7.07 1.92
C PHE A 41 -7.46 -6.19 3.00
N VAL A 42 -6.87 -5.03 3.26
CA VAL A 42 -7.25 -4.15 4.38
C VAL A 42 -8.71 -3.70 4.30
N GLY A 43 -9.14 -3.20 3.14
CA GLY A 43 -10.50 -2.71 2.97
C GLY A 43 -11.57 -3.79 2.86
N ARG A 44 -11.24 -5.07 2.98
CA ARG A 44 -12.25 -6.14 3.20
C ARG A 44 -12.37 -6.49 4.69
N LEU A 45 -11.34 -6.21 5.49
CA LEU A 45 -11.41 -6.30 6.94
C LEU A 45 -12.25 -5.15 7.49
N ASP A 46 -12.09 -3.94 6.95
CA ASP A 46 -12.93 -2.78 7.33
C ASP A 46 -14.42 -3.05 7.06
N ASP A 47 -14.74 -3.73 5.95
CA ASP A 47 -16.12 -4.08 5.58
C ASP A 47 -16.80 -4.99 6.63
N ILE A 48 -16.01 -5.66 7.48
CA ILE A 48 -16.48 -6.53 8.57
C ILE A 48 -16.15 -5.96 9.96
N SER A 49 -15.95 -4.63 10.04
CA SER A 49 -15.69 -3.88 11.28
C SER A 49 -14.40 -4.27 12.02
N GLN A 50 -13.36 -4.67 11.29
CA GLN A 50 -12.00 -4.82 11.80
C GLN A 50 -11.13 -3.71 11.20
N ASP A 51 -10.19 -3.14 11.96
CA ASP A 51 -9.23 -2.20 11.37
C ASP A 51 -8.23 -2.98 10.51
N GLY A 52 -8.36 -2.86 9.19
CA GLY A 52 -7.48 -3.56 8.27
C GLY A 52 -6.02 -3.11 8.34
N MET A 53 -5.73 -1.92 8.89
CA MET A 53 -4.36 -1.41 9.01
C MET A 53 -3.60 -2.02 10.19
N ASP A 54 -4.30 -2.53 11.22
CA ASP A 54 -3.68 -3.30 12.30
C ASP A 54 -2.97 -4.54 11.73
N LEU A 55 -3.57 -5.20 10.73
CA LEU A 55 -2.94 -6.32 10.03
C LEU A 55 -1.62 -5.91 9.34
N ILE A 56 -1.53 -4.71 8.77
CA ILE A 56 -0.30 -4.24 8.15
C ILE A 56 0.79 -4.01 9.21
N SER A 57 0.40 -3.43 10.35
CA SER A 57 1.31 -3.23 11.50
C SER A 57 1.86 -4.57 12.00
N ASP A 58 1.01 -5.56 12.23
CA ASP A 58 1.41 -6.88 12.69
C ASP A 58 2.36 -7.58 11.71
N ILE A 59 2.06 -7.51 10.40
CA ILE A 59 2.92 -8.13 9.37
C ILE A 59 4.28 -7.43 9.33
N ARG A 60 4.31 -6.09 9.40
CA ARG A 60 5.56 -5.34 9.42
C ARG A 60 6.42 -5.72 10.61
N GLU A 61 5.85 -5.72 11.82
CA GLU A 61 6.57 -6.11 13.04
C GLU A 61 7.12 -7.54 12.93
N ILE A 62 6.31 -8.48 12.43
CA ILE A 62 6.77 -9.85 12.23
C ILE A 62 7.91 -9.91 11.22
N TYR A 63 7.80 -9.27 10.06
CA TYR A 63 8.85 -9.32 9.03
C TYR A 63 10.14 -8.67 9.52
N ASP A 64 10.06 -7.58 10.28
CA ASP A 64 11.23 -6.91 10.87
C ASP A 64 11.95 -7.77 11.92
N ASN A 65 11.23 -8.68 12.58
CA ASN A 65 11.81 -9.64 13.52
C ASN A 65 12.59 -10.78 12.85
N TYR A 66 12.43 -11.01 11.54
CA TYR A 66 13.09 -12.08 10.80
C TYR A 66 13.85 -11.52 9.60
N PRO A 67 15.15 -11.19 9.74
CA PRO A 67 15.93 -10.54 8.67
C PRO A 67 16.10 -11.39 7.40
N ASP A 68 15.88 -12.72 7.51
CA ASP A 68 15.94 -13.64 6.36
C ASP A 68 14.63 -13.67 5.55
N LEU A 69 13.58 -12.95 5.97
CA LEU A 69 12.35 -12.82 5.19
C LEU A 69 12.47 -11.63 4.22
N GLU A 70 12.53 -11.94 2.93
CA GLU A 70 12.65 -10.96 1.84
C GLU A 70 11.30 -10.63 1.17
N THR A 71 10.18 -11.07 1.76
CA THR A 71 8.84 -10.85 1.18
C THR A 71 8.38 -9.43 1.39
N ASP A 72 7.97 -8.75 0.32
CA ASP A 72 7.42 -7.41 0.37
C ASP A 72 5.93 -7.42 0.76
N ILE A 73 5.54 -6.47 1.61
CA ILE A 73 4.16 -6.19 1.99
C ILE A 73 3.52 -5.33 0.91
N LEU A 74 2.62 -5.94 0.12
CA LEU A 74 1.82 -5.27 -0.91
C LEU A 74 0.42 -4.99 -0.37
N VAL A 75 0.19 -3.82 0.22
CA VAL A 75 -1.13 -3.46 0.73
C VAL A 75 -2.15 -3.41 -0.41
N ALA A 76 -3.20 -4.21 -0.30
CA ALA A 76 -4.24 -4.37 -1.31
C ALA A 76 -5.63 -4.09 -0.74
N SER A 77 -6.64 -4.07 -1.62
CA SER A 77 -8.02 -3.70 -1.27
C SER A 77 -8.14 -2.29 -0.65
N VAL A 78 -7.33 -1.34 -1.11
CA VAL A 78 -7.36 0.05 -0.65
C VAL A 78 -8.66 0.75 -1.07
N ARG A 79 -9.31 1.45 -0.13
CA ARG A 79 -10.60 2.13 -0.35
C ARG A 79 -10.49 3.64 -0.42
N HIS A 80 -9.55 4.23 0.32
CA HIS A 80 -9.44 5.68 0.48
C HIS A 80 -8.00 6.13 0.77
N PRO A 81 -7.69 7.43 0.61
CA PRO A 81 -6.37 8.01 0.86
C PRO A 81 -5.76 7.68 2.23
N ALA A 82 -6.60 7.54 3.27
CA ALA A 82 -6.10 7.23 4.60
C ALA A 82 -5.37 5.87 4.68
N HIS A 83 -5.79 4.85 3.92
CA HIS A 83 -5.04 3.59 3.85
C HIS A 83 -3.67 3.82 3.24
N VAL A 84 -3.57 4.62 2.18
CA VAL A 84 -2.28 4.90 1.53
C VAL A 84 -1.32 5.58 2.51
N LEU A 85 -1.81 6.58 3.24
CA LEU A 85 -1.04 7.28 4.27
C LEU A 85 -0.60 6.32 5.39
N GLN A 86 -1.52 5.49 5.90
CA GLN A 86 -1.21 4.56 6.98
C GLN A 86 -0.23 3.46 6.50
N SER A 87 -0.42 2.89 5.31
CA SER A 87 0.54 1.94 4.72
C SER A 87 1.95 2.51 4.65
N ALA A 88 2.09 3.75 4.18
CA ALA A 88 3.39 4.41 4.09
C ALA A 88 4.01 4.66 5.48
N ARG A 89 3.19 5.03 6.47
CA ARG A 89 3.64 5.22 7.86
C ARG A 89 4.06 3.93 8.55
N LEU A 90 3.37 2.84 8.26
CA LEU A 90 3.64 1.51 8.81
C LEU A 90 4.78 0.78 8.09
N GLY A 91 5.42 1.39 7.09
CA GLY A 91 6.55 0.77 6.39
C GLY A 91 6.17 -0.39 5.48
N ALA A 92 4.97 -0.36 4.89
CA ALA A 92 4.65 -1.29 3.81
C ALA A 92 5.44 -0.96 2.54
N ASP A 93 5.92 -1.99 1.84
CA ASP A 93 6.84 -1.85 0.71
C ASP A 93 6.12 -1.39 -0.57
N VAL A 94 4.89 -1.87 -0.78
CA VAL A 94 4.06 -1.54 -1.95
C VAL A 94 2.61 -1.28 -1.53
N CYS A 95 1.92 -0.40 -2.26
CA CYS A 95 0.49 -0.14 -2.09
C CYS A 95 -0.21 -0.14 -3.45
N THR A 96 -1.11 -1.11 -3.68
CA THR A 96 -1.92 -1.15 -4.91
C THR A 96 -3.24 -0.43 -4.68
N ILE A 97 -3.49 0.61 -5.48
CA ILE A 97 -4.60 1.54 -5.29
C ILE A 97 -5.47 1.66 -6.54
N PRO A 98 -6.80 1.80 -6.37
CA PRO A 98 -7.67 2.04 -7.51
C PRO A 98 -7.48 3.46 -8.07
N PRO A 99 -7.74 3.69 -9.38
CA PRO A 99 -7.48 5.00 -10.01
C PRO A 99 -8.23 6.19 -9.39
N ASN A 100 -9.37 5.97 -8.73
CA ASN A 100 -10.09 7.03 -8.03
C ASN A 100 -9.34 7.50 -6.78
N VAL A 101 -8.77 6.58 -5.99
CA VAL A 101 -7.97 6.91 -4.81
C VAL A 101 -6.70 7.66 -5.23
N LEU A 102 -6.01 7.21 -6.27
CA LEU A 102 -4.84 7.92 -6.80
C LEU A 102 -5.15 9.38 -7.15
N ARG A 103 -6.29 9.65 -7.81
CA ARG A 103 -6.71 11.02 -8.13
C ARG A 103 -7.07 11.85 -6.89
N GLN A 104 -7.51 11.23 -5.81
CA GLN A 104 -7.78 11.91 -4.55
C GLN A 104 -6.48 12.31 -3.85
N LEU A 105 -5.41 11.51 -3.95
CA LEU A 105 -4.12 11.78 -3.29
C LEU A 105 -3.48 13.12 -3.71
N VAL A 106 -3.67 13.52 -4.97
CA VAL A 106 -3.07 14.76 -5.51
C VAL A 106 -3.94 16.01 -5.29
N ARG A 107 -5.12 15.86 -4.69
CA ARG A 107 -6.08 16.97 -4.49
C ARG A 107 -6.06 17.47 -3.07
N HIS A 108 -6.00 18.79 -2.91
CA HIS A 108 -6.17 19.44 -1.62
C HIS A 108 -6.81 20.83 -1.81
N PRO A 109 -7.91 21.17 -1.08
CA PRO A 109 -8.62 22.44 -1.30
C PRO A 109 -7.73 23.69 -1.11
N LEU A 110 -6.76 23.64 -0.19
CA LEU A 110 -5.82 24.75 0.00
C LEU A 110 -4.80 24.87 -1.13
N THR A 111 -4.48 23.79 -1.83
CA THR A 111 -3.63 23.86 -3.03
C THR A 111 -4.37 24.59 -4.14
N ASP A 112 -5.64 24.26 -4.37
CA ASP A 112 -6.48 24.94 -5.36
C ASP A 112 -6.65 26.43 -5.02
N ALA A 113 -6.95 26.73 -3.75
CA ALA A 113 -7.06 28.12 -3.28
C ALA A 113 -5.73 28.89 -3.41
N GLY A 114 -4.61 28.25 -3.09
CA GLY A 114 -3.28 28.84 -3.22
C GLY A 114 -2.91 29.13 -4.67
N ILE A 115 -3.19 28.20 -5.60
CA ILE A 115 -2.98 28.42 -7.04
C ILE A 115 -3.84 29.59 -7.54
N ALA A 116 -5.10 29.67 -7.12
CA ALA A 116 -5.99 30.76 -7.51
C ALA A 116 -5.47 32.12 -7.03
N ALA A 117 -5.05 32.22 -5.76
CA ALA A 117 -4.46 33.43 -5.20
C ALA A 117 -3.16 33.82 -5.91
N PHE A 118 -2.27 32.86 -6.15
CA PHE A 118 -1.00 33.08 -6.84
C PHE A 118 -1.20 33.63 -8.26
N LEU A 119 -2.16 33.07 -9.00
CA LEU A 119 -2.49 33.53 -10.36
C LEU A 119 -3.13 34.93 -10.35
N ASP A 120 -3.90 35.28 -9.32
CA ASP A 120 -4.48 36.63 -9.18
C ASP A 120 -3.40 37.67 -8.90
N ASP A 121 -2.47 37.38 -8.00
CA ASP A 121 -1.34 38.26 -7.68
C ASP A 121 -0.40 38.44 -8.88
N TRP A 122 -0.13 37.37 -9.65
CA TRP A 122 0.63 37.46 -10.89
C TRP A 122 -0.02 38.42 -11.90
N LYS A 123 -1.34 38.33 -12.09
CA LYS A 123 -2.08 39.24 -12.98
C LYS A 123 -1.98 40.69 -12.52
N LYS A 124 -2.06 40.95 -11.21
CA LYS A 124 -1.91 42.29 -10.63
C LYS A 124 -0.52 42.89 -10.82
N SER A 125 0.52 42.06 -10.94
CA SER A 125 1.90 42.51 -11.13
C SER A 125 2.15 43.21 -12.48
N GLY A 126 1.31 42.97 -13.49
CA GLY A 126 1.47 43.51 -14.84
C GLY A 126 2.64 42.92 -15.65
N GLN A 127 3.36 41.93 -15.10
CA GLN A 127 4.49 41.28 -15.76
C GLN A 127 4.03 40.26 -16.81
N LYS A 128 4.83 40.10 -17.88
CA LYS A 128 4.61 39.08 -18.91
C LYS A 128 5.74 38.06 -18.84
N ILE A 129 5.40 36.79 -19.00
CA ILE A 129 6.40 35.76 -19.26
C ILE A 129 6.90 36.01 -20.68
N VAL A 130 8.19 36.33 -20.82
CA VAL A 130 8.89 36.56 -22.10
C VAL A 130 9.32 35.23 -22.68
#